data_AF-A0A7S2DF67-F1
#
_entry.id   AF-A0A7S2DF67-F1
#
_cell.length_a   1.000
_cell.length_b   1.000
_cell.length_c   1.000
_cell.angle_alpha   90.00
_cell.angle_beta   90.00
_cell.angle_gamma   90.00
#
_symmetry.space_group_name_H-M   'P 1'
#
loop_
_entity.id
_entity.type
_entity.pdbx_description
1 polymer ?
#
loop_
_entity_poly.entity_id
_entity_poly.type
_entity_poly.pdbx_seq_one_letter_code
_entity_poly.pdbx_strand_id
1 'polypeptide(L)'
;ANELQCGAPCTPNGGEALTMGVDATTHESEVDIALKLVCQQRERARRQVEELEAENRRLKDQFKAHQAESRRLQADNLRLYEKSKYLQSTSASAGGSAPVGANSIAEQATEGRYELMYEEKVNPFAAFHRRERQQRYADLAPPEKLMLNFSHFFLANRHARLFLFGYVVCLHLLVSGAMYAASHHC
;
A
#
# COMPACT_ATOMS: atom_id res chain seq x y z
N ALA A 1 -4.53 26.54 -48.79
CA ALA A 1 -3.31 27.30 -48.50
C ALA A 1 -2.32 26.35 -47.85
N ASN A 2 -1.20 26.15 -48.53
CA ASN A 2 -0.03 25.30 -48.22
C ASN A 2 -0.23 23.80 -48.02
N GLU A 3 -0.22 23.12 -49.16
CA GLU A 3 0.55 21.88 -49.35
C GLU A 3 2.04 22.10 -49.05
N LEU A 4 2.73 21.09 -48.50
CA LEU A 4 4.08 20.75 -48.95
C LEU A 4 4.31 19.24 -48.74
N GLN A 5 4.16 18.53 -49.86
CA GLN A 5 4.57 17.17 -50.13
C GLN A 5 6.11 17.09 -50.21
N CYS A 6 6.74 16.04 -49.65
CA CYS A 6 7.97 15.34 -50.10
C CYS A 6 8.55 14.51 -48.93
N GLY A 7 9.08 13.30 -49.09
CA GLY A 7 9.50 12.59 -50.28
C GLY A 7 9.51 11.07 -50.09
N ALA A 8 9.56 10.40 -51.25
CA ALA A 8 9.59 8.96 -51.47
C ALA A 8 10.92 8.31 -50.98
N PRO A 9 10.97 6.97 -50.86
CA PRO A 9 12.19 6.26 -50.51
C PRO A 9 13.13 6.20 -51.73
N CYS A 10 14.34 6.73 -51.60
CA CYS A 10 15.38 6.63 -52.63
C CYS A 10 15.99 5.22 -52.61
N THR A 11 15.85 4.49 -53.72
CA THR A 11 16.65 3.32 -54.07
C THR A 11 18.00 3.75 -54.65
N PRO A 12 19.12 3.04 -54.44
CA PRO A 12 20.35 3.29 -55.17
C PRO A 12 20.57 2.23 -56.25
N ASN A 13 20.87 2.65 -57.48
CA ASN A 13 21.42 1.79 -58.52
C ASN A 13 22.55 2.49 -59.28
N GLY A 14 23.77 1.95 -59.14
CA GLY A 14 24.82 1.82 -60.16
C GLY A 14 25.61 3.04 -60.66
N GLY A 15 26.94 3.01 -60.48
CA GLY A 15 27.90 3.77 -61.31
C GLY A 15 29.28 3.99 -60.66
N GLU A 16 30.31 3.28 -61.13
CA GLU A 16 31.72 3.26 -60.68
C GLU A 16 32.54 4.51 -61.07
N ALA A 17 33.49 4.96 -60.22
CA ALA A 17 34.83 5.47 -60.60
C ALA A 17 35.73 5.85 -59.39
N LEU A 18 36.82 5.09 -59.24
CA LEU A 18 38.16 5.34 -58.68
C LEU A 18 38.47 6.44 -57.61
N THR A 19 39.02 5.91 -56.51
CA THR A 19 40.26 6.29 -55.77
C THR A 19 40.29 7.45 -54.75
N MET A 20 40.72 7.04 -53.55
CA MET A 20 41.42 7.75 -52.46
C MET A 20 40.62 8.79 -51.65
N GLY A 21 40.12 8.34 -50.49
CA GLY A 21 39.71 9.21 -49.39
C GLY A 21 38.55 8.74 -48.49
N VAL A 22 38.14 7.47 -48.54
CA VAL A 22 36.80 7.05 -48.03
C VAL A 22 36.77 6.46 -46.61
N ASP A 23 37.91 6.23 -45.98
CA ASP A 23 37.93 5.59 -44.64
C ASP A 23 37.55 6.53 -43.49
N ALA A 24 37.73 7.85 -43.64
CA ALA A 24 37.44 8.79 -42.54
C ALA A 24 35.97 9.23 -42.48
N THR A 25 35.33 9.49 -43.63
CA THR A 25 33.96 10.03 -43.71
C THR A 25 32.87 9.00 -43.42
N THR A 26 33.09 7.74 -43.79
CA THR A 26 32.13 6.65 -43.54
C THR A 26 32.01 6.37 -42.03
N HIS A 27 33.15 6.30 -41.34
CA HIS A 27 33.22 6.15 -39.89
C HIS A 27 32.65 7.36 -39.14
N GLU A 28 32.85 8.59 -39.63
CA GLU A 28 32.22 9.78 -39.03
C GLU A 28 30.68 9.71 -39.09
N SER A 29 30.12 9.18 -40.18
CA SER A 29 28.67 9.02 -40.35
C SER A 29 28.07 7.95 -39.44
N GLU A 30 28.76 6.82 -39.24
CA GLU A 30 28.32 5.75 -38.33
C GLU A 30 28.31 6.20 -36.88
N VAL A 31 29.31 6.99 -36.48
CA VAL A 31 29.38 7.60 -35.14
C VAL A 31 28.24 8.60 -34.95
N ASP A 32 27.94 9.45 -35.93
CA ASP A 32 26.81 10.38 -35.85
C ASP A 32 25.45 9.64 -35.77
N ILE A 33 25.29 8.54 -36.51
CA ILE A 33 24.10 7.67 -36.42
C ILE A 33 24.00 7.01 -35.03
N ALA A 34 25.08 6.46 -34.50
CA ALA A 34 25.11 5.85 -33.17
C ALA A 34 24.82 6.87 -32.07
N LEU A 35 25.38 8.08 -32.16
CA LEU A 35 25.11 9.17 -31.22
C LEU A 35 23.65 9.62 -31.29
N LYS A 36 23.07 9.74 -32.48
CA LYS A 36 21.64 10.04 -32.67
C LYS A 36 20.75 8.97 -32.03
N LEU A 37 21.08 7.69 -32.20
CA LEU A 37 20.34 6.59 -31.59
C LEU A 37 20.43 6.62 -30.06
N VAL A 38 21.63 6.83 -29.50
CA VAL A 38 21.82 6.93 -28.05
C VAL A 38 21.09 8.15 -27.48
N CYS A 39 21.12 9.29 -28.16
CA CYS A 39 20.34 10.47 -27.80
C CYS A 39 18.84 10.18 -27.79
N GLN A 40 18.33 9.48 -28.80
CA GLN A 40 16.92 9.09 -28.88
C GLN A 40 16.52 8.12 -27.75
N GLN A 41 17.37 7.14 -27.43
CA GLN A 41 17.14 6.21 -26.32
C GLN A 41 17.13 6.93 -24.97
N ARG A 42 18.10 7.83 -24.74
CA ARG A 42 18.16 8.66 -23.54
C ARG A 42 16.92 9.52 -23.39
N GLU A 43 16.47 10.14 -24.47
CA GLU A 43 15.27 10.97 -24.49
C GLU A 43 14.01 10.15 -24.17
N ARG A 44 13.91 8.93 -24.72
CA ARG A 44 12.80 8.02 -24.39
C ARG A 44 12.81 7.62 -22.91
N ALA A 45 13.97 7.26 -22.37
CA ALA A 45 14.11 6.91 -20.97
C ALA A 45 13.77 8.08 -20.05
N ARG A 46 14.20 9.31 -20.41
CA ARG A 46 13.84 10.54 -19.68
C ARG A 46 12.33 10.76 -19.64
N ARG A 47 11.64 10.65 -20.78
CA ARG A 47 10.18 10.78 -20.85
C ARG A 47 9.46 9.74 -19.99
N GLN A 48 9.91 8.49 -20.00
CA GLN A 48 9.35 7.45 -19.14
C GLN A 48 9.54 7.75 -17.65
N VAL A 49 10.71 8.28 -17.26
CA VAL A 49 10.95 8.69 -15.87
C VAL A 49 10.04 9.86 -15.49
N GLU A 50 9.90 10.87 -16.34
CA GLU A 50 9.02 12.02 -16.08
C GLU A 50 7.55 11.61 -15.95
N GLU A 51 7.08 10.69 -16.81
CA GLU A 51 5.73 10.13 -16.75
C GLU A 51 5.52 9.34 -15.46
N LEU A 52 6.43 8.42 -15.12
CA LEU A 52 6.36 7.65 -13.88
C LEU A 52 6.43 8.54 -12.64
N GLU A 53 7.23 9.60 -12.65
CA GLU A 53 7.26 10.58 -11.57
C GLU A 53 5.94 11.35 -11.45
N ALA A 54 5.33 11.74 -12.58
CA ALA A 54 4.03 12.40 -12.60
C ALA A 54 2.93 11.48 -12.06
N GLU A 55 2.91 10.21 -12.45
CA GLU A 55 2.00 9.20 -11.90
C GLU A 55 2.25 8.98 -10.41
N ASN A 56 3.50 8.91 -9.97
CA ASN A 56 3.84 8.75 -8.57
C ASN A 56 3.37 9.94 -7.73
N ARG A 57 3.53 11.17 -8.24
CA ARG A 57 2.99 12.39 -7.62
C ARG A 57 1.45 12.32 -7.55
N ARG A 58 0.79 11.95 -8.64
CA ARG A 58 -0.68 11.79 -8.69
C ARG A 58 -1.18 10.77 -7.66
N LEU A 59 -0.56 9.60 -7.57
CA LEU A 59 -0.94 8.56 -6.61
C LEU A 59 -0.73 9.02 -5.16
N LYS A 60 0.38 9.73 -4.88
CA LYS A 60 0.62 10.33 -3.56
C LYS A 60 -0.45 11.36 -3.19
N ASP A 61 -0.90 12.16 -4.14
CA ASP A 61 -1.94 13.16 -3.89
C ASP A 61 -3.30 12.50 -3.67
N GLN A 62 -3.65 11.47 -4.44
CA GLN A 62 -4.85 10.66 -4.20
C GLN A 62 -4.81 10.00 -2.82
N PHE A 63 -3.67 9.43 -2.43
CA PHE A 63 -3.50 8.85 -1.10
C PHE A 63 -3.72 9.88 0.01
N LYS A 64 -3.16 11.09 -0.12
CA LYS A 64 -3.38 12.18 0.84
C LYS A 64 -4.85 12.61 0.89
N ALA A 65 -5.51 12.71 -0.26
CA ALA A 65 -6.93 13.06 -0.35
C ALA A 65 -7.80 12.02 0.39
N HIS A 66 -7.63 10.73 0.10
CA HIS A 66 -8.35 9.66 0.80
C HIS A 66 -8.01 9.60 2.29
N GLN A 67 -6.76 9.87 2.67
CA GLN A 67 -6.39 9.95 4.09
C GLN A 67 -7.08 11.12 4.80
N ALA A 68 -7.18 12.28 4.15
CA ALA A 68 -7.90 13.44 4.69
C ALA A 68 -9.41 13.16 4.81
N GLU A 69 -10.00 12.49 3.82
CA GLU A 69 -11.40 12.05 3.87
C GLU A 69 -11.64 11.05 5.01
N SER A 70 -10.76 10.06 5.18
CA SER A 70 -10.87 9.11 6.28
C SER A 70 -10.81 9.82 7.65
N ARG A 71 -9.90 10.78 7.83
CA ARG A 71 -9.83 11.60 9.05
C ARG A 71 -11.08 12.44 9.25
N ARG A 72 -11.63 13.03 8.19
CA ARG A 72 -12.87 13.79 8.23
C ARG A 72 -14.04 12.91 8.66
N LEU A 73 -14.22 11.76 8.02
CA LEU A 73 -15.26 10.80 8.38
C LEU A 73 -15.10 10.31 9.81
N GLN A 74 -13.87 10.04 10.28
CA GLN A 74 -13.64 9.67 11.68
C GLN A 74 -14.08 10.78 12.65
N ALA A 75 -13.74 12.04 12.37
CA ALA A 75 -14.15 13.17 13.19
C ALA A 75 -15.67 13.39 13.18
N ASP A 76 -16.31 13.22 12.02
CA ASP A 76 -17.76 13.37 11.87
C ASP A 76 -18.53 12.21 12.52
N ASN A 77 -18.06 10.97 12.40
CA ASN A 77 -18.60 9.82 13.13
C ASN A 77 -18.51 10.02 14.64
N LEU A 78 -17.38 10.55 15.15
CA LEU A 78 -17.24 10.87 16.57
C LEU A 78 -18.24 11.93 17.03
N ARG A 79 -18.44 13.00 16.25
CA ARG A 79 -19.44 14.05 16.56
C ARG A 79 -20.87 13.51 16.56
N LEU A 80 -21.20 12.63 15.62
CA LEU A 80 -22.52 12.00 15.58
C LEU A 80 -22.72 11.08 16.78
N TYR A 81 -21.68 10.36 17.19
CA TYR A 81 -21.70 9.56 18.41
C TYR A 81 -21.91 10.42 19.66
N GLU A 82 -21.15 11.52 19.80
CA GLU A 82 -21.33 12.52 20.87
C GLU A 82 -22.79 13.01 20.95
N LYS A 83 -23.41 13.32 19.80
CA LYS A 83 -24.81 13.77 19.72
C LYS A 83 -25.80 12.66 20.09
N SER A 84 -25.62 11.44 19.58
CA SER A 84 -26.49 10.30 19.89
C SER A 84 -26.47 9.99 21.38
N LYS A 85 -25.26 9.95 21.97
CA LYS A 85 -25.06 9.71 23.41
C LYS A 85 -25.69 10.81 24.25
N TYR A 86 -25.54 12.08 23.87
CA TYR A 86 -26.17 13.20 24.59
C TYR A 86 -27.70 13.13 24.56
N LEU A 87 -28.30 12.77 23.43
CA LEU A 87 -29.74 12.59 23.31
C LEU A 87 -30.23 11.39 24.13
N GLN A 88 -29.50 10.27 24.09
CA GLN A 88 -29.80 9.08 24.87
C GLN A 88 -29.67 9.32 26.37
N SER A 89 -28.64 10.05 26.82
CA SER A 89 -28.48 10.40 28.24
C SER A 89 -29.57 11.37 28.70
N THR A 90 -29.98 12.31 27.84
CA THR A 90 -31.09 13.23 28.13
C THR A 90 -32.42 12.47 28.19
N SER A 91 -32.68 11.54 27.27
CA SER A 91 -33.90 10.70 27.30
C SER A 91 -33.90 9.70 28.47
N ALA A 92 -32.74 9.15 28.83
CA ALA A 92 -32.59 8.26 29.98
C ALA A 92 -32.81 9.01 31.30
N SER A 93 -32.37 10.28 31.38
CA SER A 93 -32.63 11.14 32.54
C SER A 93 -34.08 11.65 32.61
N ALA A 94 -34.85 11.57 31.51
CA ALA A 94 -36.25 12.01 31.41
C ALA A 94 -37.29 10.90 31.67
N GLY A 95 -36.89 9.73 32.18
CA GLY A 95 -37.82 8.73 32.74
C GLY A 95 -38.54 7.83 31.73
N GLY A 96 -38.06 7.72 30.49
CA GLY A 96 -38.63 6.83 29.48
C GLY A 96 -37.78 5.59 29.24
N SER A 97 -38.11 4.47 29.89
CA SER A 97 -37.56 3.15 29.55
C SER A 97 -38.00 2.75 28.14
N ALA A 98 -37.11 2.87 27.15
CA ALA A 98 -37.32 2.30 25.82
C ALA A 98 -36.60 0.93 25.73
N PRO A 99 -37.21 -0.09 25.09
CA PRO A 99 -36.66 -1.43 25.04
C PRO A 99 -35.44 -1.44 24.11
N VAL A 100 -34.30 -1.88 24.64
CA VAL A 100 -33.09 -2.14 23.86
C VAL A 100 -33.38 -3.32 22.93
N GLY A 101 -33.82 -2.99 21.72
CA GLY A 101 -33.91 -3.92 20.61
C GLY A 101 -32.51 -4.40 20.23
N ALA A 102 -32.43 -5.68 19.94
CA ALA A 102 -31.27 -6.43 19.44
C ALA A 102 -30.32 -5.63 18.51
N ASN A 103 -29.37 -4.90 19.09
CA ASN A 103 -28.28 -4.28 18.33
C ASN A 103 -27.15 -5.30 18.17
N SER A 104 -26.77 -5.52 16.91
CA SER A 104 -25.80 -6.53 16.52
C SER A 104 -24.47 -6.38 17.27
N ILE A 105 -23.79 -7.49 17.58
CA ILE A 105 -22.48 -7.52 18.27
C ILE A 105 -21.44 -6.60 17.60
N ALA A 106 -21.55 -6.42 16.27
CA ALA A 106 -20.70 -5.51 15.50
C ALA A 106 -20.96 -4.02 15.85
N GLU A 107 -22.21 -3.66 16.11
CA GLU A 107 -22.62 -2.30 16.44
C GLU A 107 -22.15 -1.90 17.84
N GLN A 108 -22.30 -2.79 18.83
CA GLN A 108 -21.73 -2.61 20.17
C GLN A 108 -20.20 -2.50 20.14
N ALA A 109 -19.52 -3.28 19.28
CA ALA A 109 -18.08 -3.20 19.11
C ALA A 109 -17.62 -1.88 18.46
N THR A 110 -18.40 -1.34 17.51
CA THR A 110 -18.13 -0.01 16.93
C THR A 110 -18.40 1.10 17.93
N GLU A 111 -19.48 0.98 18.70
CA GLU A 111 -19.88 1.95 19.72
C GLU A 111 -18.83 2.07 20.82
N GLY A 112 -18.33 0.95 21.33
CA GLY A 112 -17.23 0.92 22.30
C GLY A 112 -15.94 1.55 21.77
N ARG A 113 -15.68 1.50 20.47
CA ARG A 113 -14.50 2.15 19.87
C ARG A 113 -14.64 3.66 19.80
N TYR A 114 -15.83 4.18 19.53
CA TYR A 114 -16.11 5.62 19.56
C TYR A 114 -16.23 6.16 20.98
N GLU A 115 -16.72 5.34 21.92
CA GLU A 115 -16.73 5.63 23.35
C GLU A 115 -15.31 5.82 23.90
N LEU A 116 -14.39 4.90 23.60
CA LEU A 116 -12.99 5.01 23.98
C LEU A 116 -12.32 6.27 23.39
N MET A 117 -12.61 6.62 22.13
CA MET A 117 -12.09 7.86 21.52
C MET A 117 -12.67 9.12 22.17
N TYR A 118 -13.94 9.09 22.60
CA TYR A 118 -14.58 10.18 23.32
C TYR A 118 -13.98 10.35 24.71
N GLU A 119 -13.85 9.26 25.48
CA GLU A 119 -13.24 9.30 26.81
C GLU A 119 -11.78 9.77 26.75
N GLU A 120 -11.02 9.35 25.74
CA GLU A 120 -9.65 9.83 25.53
C GLU A 120 -9.59 11.33 25.23
N LYS A 121 -10.53 11.86 24.44
CA LYS A 121 -10.60 13.28 24.06
C LYS A 121 -11.16 14.16 25.19
N VAL A 122 -12.05 13.63 26.02
CA VAL A 122 -12.73 14.37 27.09
C VAL A 122 -11.96 14.32 28.42
N ASN A 123 -11.09 13.33 28.66
CA ASN A 123 -10.29 13.32 29.89
C ASN A 123 -9.10 14.31 29.79
N PRO A 124 -9.08 15.41 30.56
CA PRO A 124 -7.96 16.36 30.56
C PRO A 124 -6.65 15.73 31.08
N PHE A 125 -6.71 14.58 31.75
CA PHE A 125 -5.56 13.83 32.26
C PHE A 125 -5.13 12.63 31.41
N ALA A 126 -5.89 12.25 30.36
CA ALA A 126 -5.53 11.10 29.52
C ALA A 126 -4.26 11.36 28.71
N ALA A 127 -4.10 12.58 28.17
CA ALA A 127 -2.88 13.00 27.48
C ALA A 127 -1.66 13.06 28.42
N PHE A 128 -1.89 13.45 29.69
CA PHE A 128 -0.83 13.55 30.69
C PHE A 128 -0.39 12.17 31.18
N HIS A 129 -1.33 11.29 31.53
CA HIS A 129 -1.05 9.90 31.86
C HIS A 129 -0.50 9.10 30.68
N ARG A 130 -0.88 9.38 29.43
CA ARG A 130 -0.25 8.75 28.25
C ARG A 130 1.21 9.16 28.10
N ARG A 131 1.55 10.44 28.28
CA ARG A 131 2.94 10.92 28.28
C ARG A 131 3.75 10.32 29.43
N GLU A 132 3.18 10.29 30.63
CA GLU A 132 3.81 9.70 31.82
C GLU A 132 3.98 8.19 31.68
N ARG A 133 2.99 7.48 31.12
CA ARG A 133 3.03 6.04 30.85
C ARG A 133 3.99 5.71 29.70
N GLN A 134 4.08 6.55 28.67
CA GLN A 134 5.08 6.40 27.59
C GLN A 134 6.51 6.64 28.11
N GLN A 135 6.72 7.59 29.01
CA GLN A 135 8.02 7.82 29.67
C GLN A 135 8.37 6.66 30.61
N ARG A 136 7.44 6.19 31.44
CA ARG A 136 7.64 4.97 32.26
C ARG A 136 7.83 3.70 31.44
N TYR A 137 7.21 3.60 30.25
CA TYR A 137 7.50 2.51 29.32
C TYR A 137 8.84 2.68 28.60
N ALA A 138 9.36 3.89 28.40
CA ALA A 138 10.70 4.09 27.86
C ALA A 138 11.79 3.66 28.86
N ASP A 139 11.50 3.74 30.16
CA ASP A 139 12.45 3.42 31.23
C ASP A 139 12.39 1.95 31.73
N LEU A 140 11.41 1.14 31.33
CA LEU A 140 11.33 -0.29 31.69
C LEU A 140 11.46 -1.24 30.48
N ALA A 141 12.55 -2.03 30.54
CA ALA A 141 12.89 -3.28 29.85
C ALA A 141 12.41 -3.43 28.38
N PRO A 142 13.25 -3.06 27.40
CA PRO A 142 13.06 -3.33 25.98
C PRO A 142 12.82 -4.80 25.55
N PRO A 143 13.37 -5.85 26.21
CA PRO A 143 13.27 -7.22 25.66
C PRO A 143 11.92 -7.91 25.87
N GLU A 144 11.14 -7.55 26.91
CA GLU A 144 9.83 -8.17 27.15
C GLU A 144 8.78 -7.75 26.11
N LYS A 145 8.87 -6.50 25.62
CA LYS A 145 8.02 -6.00 24.54
C LYS A 145 8.29 -6.70 23.23
N LEU A 146 9.55 -7.02 22.95
CA LEU A 146 9.93 -7.72 21.73
C LEU A 146 9.33 -9.13 21.72
N MET A 147 9.44 -9.87 22.83
CA MET A 147 8.90 -11.23 22.95
C MET A 147 7.37 -11.25 22.82
N LEU A 148 6.65 -10.35 23.50
CA LEU A 148 5.19 -10.27 23.40
C LEU A 148 4.73 -9.84 22.00
N ASN A 149 5.43 -8.91 21.35
CA ASN A 149 5.12 -8.52 19.99
C ASN A 149 5.47 -9.62 18.98
N PHE A 150 6.50 -10.45 19.22
CA PHE A 150 6.79 -11.63 18.41
C PHE A 150 5.67 -12.67 18.51
N SER A 151 5.14 -12.93 19.71
CA SER A 151 4.02 -13.85 19.91
C SER A 151 2.74 -13.34 19.22
N HIS A 152 2.42 -12.06 19.39
CA HIS A 152 1.28 -11.46 18.72
C HIS A 152 1.49 -11.32 17.20
N PHE A 153 2.69 -11.03 16.73
CA PHE A 153 3.01 -10.97 15.30
C PHE A 153 2.85 -12.34 14.64
N PHE A 154 3.26 -13.41 15.31
CA PHE A 154 3.04 -14.77 14.81
C PHE A 154 1.54 -15.13 14.78
N LEU A 155 0.74 -14.70 15.75
CA LEU A 155 -0.72 -14.98 15.78
C LEU A 155 -1.58 -14.02 14.93
N ALA A 156 -1.13 -12.79 14.72
CA ALA A 156 -1.86 -11.73 14.02
C ALA A 156 -1.54 -11.65 12.53
N ASN A 157 -0.38 -12.16 12.10
CA ASN A 157 0.02 -12.08 10.71
C ASN A 157 -0.72 -13.13 9.85
N ARG A 158 -1.46 -12.67 8.84
CA ARG A 158 -2.20 -13.53 7.89
C ARG A 158 -1.30 -14.58 7.24
N HIS A 159 -0.02 -14.25 7.05
CA HIS A 159 0.98 -15.16 6.50
C HIS A 159 1.37 -16.29 7.45
N ALA A 160 1.48 -16.02 8.76
CA ALA A 160 1.83 -17.04 9.75
C ALA A 160 0.72 -18.09 9.90
N ARG A 161 -0.54 -17.67 9.85
CA ARG A 161 -1.70 -18.58 9.80
C ARG A 161 -1.70 -19.46 8.55
N LEU A 162 -1.37 -18.87 7.39
CA LEU A 162 -1.28 -19.61 6.13
C LEU A 162 -0.11 -20.62 6.15
N PHE A 163 1.03 -20.24 6.72
CA PHE A 163 2.19 -21.12 6.87
C PHE A 163 1.88 -22.32 7.79
N LEU A 164 1.22 -22.09 8.93
CA LEU A 164 0.83 -23.15 9.86
C LEU A 164 -0.18 -24.12 9.22
N PHE A 165 -1.16 -23.59 8.49
CA PHE A 165 -2.10 -24.41 7.73
C PHE A 165 -1.39 -25.26 6.67
N GLY A 166 -0.48 -24.66 5.90
CA GLY A 166 0.34 -25.38 4.92
C GLY A 166 1.21 -26.47 5.55
N TYR A 167 1.82 -26.20 6.71
CA TYR A 167 2.61 -27.17 7.45
C TYR A 167 1.78 -28.40 7.85
N VAL A 168 0.59 -28.19 8.44
CA VAL A 168 -0.31 -29.28 8.82
C VAL A 168 -0.75 -30.10 7.61
N VAL A 169 -1.14 -29.44 6.51
CA VAL A 169 -1.53 -30.13 5.26
C VAL A 169 -0.37 -30.94 4.69
N CYS A 170 0.83 -30.37 4.63
CA CYS A 170 2.02 -31.08 4.14
C CYS A 170 2.35 -32.31 5.00
N LEU A 171 2.21 -32.19 6.33
CA LEU A 171 2.41 -33.31 7.24
C LEU A 171 1.38 -34.42 7.01
N HIS A 172 0.12 -34.06 6.79
CA HIS A 172 -0.94 -35.03 6.47
C HIS A 172 -0.67 -35.73 5.14
N LEU A 173 -0.30 -34.98 4.09
CA LEU A 173 0.05 -35.56 2.80
C LEU A 173 1.26 -36.50 2.90
N LEU A 174 2.26 -36.14 3.71
CA LEU A 174 3.43 -36.97 3.94
C LEU A 174 3.07 -38.27 4.66
N VAL A 175 2.29 -38.21 5.73
CA VAL A 175 1.84 -39.40 6.48
C VAL A 175 0.94 -40.28 5.63
N SER A 176 -0.05 -39.69 4.95
CA SER A 176 -0.94 -40.43 4.04
C SER A 176 -0.16 -41.06 2.88
N GLY A 177 0.82 -40.35 2.32
CA GLY A 177 1.70 -40.88 1.28
C GLY A 177 2.59 -42.02 1.76
N ALA A 178 3.17 -41.88 2.96
CA ALA A 178 3.98 -42.93 3.58
C ALA A 178 3.16 -44.20 3.87
N MET A 179 1.94 -44.06 4.39
CA MET A 179 1.02 -45.18 4.57
C MET A 179 0.59 -45.80 3.24
N TYR A 180 0.32 -44.99 2.21
CA TYR A 180 -0.06 -45.47 0.89
C TYR A 180 1.06 -46.27 0.23
N ALA A 181 2.30 -45.77 0.30
CA ALA A 181 3.47 -46.47 -0.21
C ALA A 181 3.71 -47.78 0.55
N ALA A 182 3.58 -47.78 1.88
CA ALA A 182 3.68 -49.01 2.68
C ALA A 182 2.54 -50.00 2.38
N SER A 183 1.33 -49.52 2.13
CA SER A 183 0.15 -50.34 1.81
C SER A 183 0.16 -50.91 0.40
N HIS A 184 0.83 -50.27 -0.56
CA HIS A 184 0.94 -50.74 -1.95
C HIS A 184 2.17 -51.64 -2.18
N HIS A 185 3.15 -51.62 -1.27
CA HIS A 185 4.33 -52.50 -1.30
C HIS A 185 4.16 -53.79 -0.48
N CYS A 186 2.97 -54.05 0.07
CA CYS A 186 2.54 -55.35 0.60
C CYS A 186 1.49 -55.96 -0.34
#